data_AF-A0A2G5BAY6-F1
#
_entry.id   AF-A0A2G5BAY6-F1
#
_cell.length_a   1.000
_cell.length_b   1.000
_cell.length_c   1.000
_cell.angle_alpha   90.00
_cell.angle_beta   90.00
_cell.angle_gamma   90.00
#
_symmetry.space_group_name_H-M   'P 1'
#
loop_
_entity.id
_entity.type
_entity.pdbx_description
1 polymer ?
#
loop_
_entity_poly.entity_id
_entity_poly.type
_entity_poly.pdbx_seq_one_letter_code
_entity_poly.pdbx_strand_id
1 'polypeptide(L)'
;MSVAASFQNLPEKVILSIIPHLQTVGKARVYANRNGTPLSRYVAIELLHINRTWRSAVMQVLCSEYRLHIFSRNSGISGEFSLWPTGLLQPDQQQFKHVSKLVIVIDHNCIFNGMAVHSIYRAWNNCLIFSNVTNLNLVIEYNHIDHNLLMHDYNSHAHVFAKHLRSMVPQMQTVDVKYSAYTQVKDMTTEQSLNKLLTSVMHNTVYSSLTICNNDFLSNYYPHVKHTLSRIDCCWDEGYAKMLPLIHETAETLQELKLACHGISREMLNKLFLNSTGNYIIYHQLEKLVFEATANWEKLHRPTLPQYVFFPKLCYLYLGIVYPFNDDILFRGNSATLEYLCITPDLDMVNMLNKYRVFAEQKHTRLRHIIVNNQFNSEHLITEDALMQLANAIARVTYNASSAVESITMHNSSAGEKLVAAMIQSMHMTFLKQLHIESSRLSLTDIVNLLQALPRLVELHCMCDGIGEESAGVPVKQLADYMYHNYYPLSTSFKYWKIVHDYKTPLSGDKSIGDMVICSLLVSVVCPNFKYPHISEIFRLRFNNTIKQAIAYNPADKLVKNMKALIISE
;
A
#
# COMPACT_ATOMS: atom_id res chain seq x y z
N MET A 1 10.95 46.43 -18.06
CA MET A 1 10.80 46.38 -16.59
C MET A 1 9.83 45.26 -16.26
N SER A 2 10.28 44.19 -15.58
CA SER A 2 9.39 43.07 -15.22
C SER A 2 8.55 43.46 -14.00
N VAL A 3 7.24 43.59 -14.18
CA VAL A 3 6.31 43.77 -13.06
C VAL A 3 6.36 42.49 -12.21
N ALA A 4 6.69 42.62 -10.94
CA ALA A 4 6.54 41.52 -9.99
C ALA A 4 5.04 41.20 -9.90
N ALA A 5 4.62 40.06 -10.47
CA ALA A 5 3.25 39.58 -10.30
C ALA A 5 3.05 39.22 -8.82
N SER A 6 2.24 40.04 -8.13
CA SER A 6 1.71 39.74 -6.80
C SER A 6 0.94 38.43 -6.84
N PHE A 7 1.04 37.63 -5.78
CA PHE A 7 0.28 36.39 -5.56
C PHE A 7 -1.24 36.57 -5.77
N GLN A 8 -1.72 37.79 -5.57
CA GLN A 8 -3.12 38.19 -5.68
C GLN A 8 -3.64 38.20 -7.13
N ASN A 9 -2.74 38.20 -8.13
CA ASN A 9 -3.11 38.29 -9.54
C ASN A 9 -3.05 36.93 -10.26
N LEU A 10 -2.79 35.84 -9.54
CA LEU A 10 -2.79 34.50 -10.11
C LEU A 10 -4.21 33.92 -10.09
N PRO A 11 -4.64 33.20 -11.14
CA PRO A 11 -5.89 32.46 -11.11
C PRO A 11 -5.92 31.47 -9.93
N GLU A 12 -7.06 31.34 -9.27
CA GLU A 12 -7.22 30.51 -8.05
C GLU A 12 -6.75 29.05 -8.26
N LYS A 13 -7.00 28.48 -9.45
CA LYS A 13 -6.50 27.13 -9.81
C LYS A 13 -4.96 27.02 -9.81
N VAL A 14 -4.28 28.10 -10.18
CA VAL A 14 -2.80 28.19 -10.18
C VAL A 14 -2.30 28.31 -8.74
N ILE A 15 -2.91 29.18 -7.93
CA ILE A 15 -2.63 29.31 -6.50
C ILE A 15 -2.82 27.97 -5.77
N LEU A 16 -3.93 27.27 -6.03
CA LEU A 16 -4.25 25.98 -5.43
C LEU A 16 -3.31 24.85 -5.86
N SER A 17 -2.66 24.96 -7.03
CA SER A 17 -1.64 24.02 -7.49
C SER A 17 -0.24 24.32 -6.93
N ILE A 18 -0.03 25.55 -6.45
CA ILE A 18 1.24 26.03 -5.89
C ILE A 18 1.28 25.90 -4.35
N ILE A 19 0.17 26.16 -3.67
CA ILE A 19 0.03 26.12 -2.20
C ILE A 19 0.54 24.81 -1.57
N PRO A 20 0.26 23.61 -2.13
CA PRO A 20 0.75 22.35 -1.57
C PRO A 20 2.28 22.23 -1.54
N HIS A 21 2.99 23.06 -2.32
CA HIS A 21 4.43 22.98 -2.53
C HIS A 21 5.22 24.16 -1.93
N LEU A 22 4.54 25.16 -1.33
CA LEU A 22 5.19 26.31 -0.68
C LEU A 22 5.26 26.26 0.85
N GLN A 23 4.53 25.37 1.50
CA GLN A 23 4.49 25.31 2.96
C GLN A 23 5.37 24.18 3.50
N THR A 24 6.25 24.54 4.43
CA THR A 24 7.09 23.68 5.26
C THR A 24 6.42 22.34 5.63
N VAL A 25 6.90 21.26 5.00
CA VAL A 25 7.12 19.85 5.41
C VAL A 25 6.08 19.08 6.25
N GLY A 26 5.20 19.69 7.05
CA GLY A 26 4.34 18.96 8.00
C GLY A 26 2.87 18.76 7.57
N LYS A 27 2.23 19.74 6.93
CA LYS A 27 0.76 19.75 6.76
C LYS A 27 0.25 19.37 5.35
N ALA A 28 1.11 19.42 4.33
CA ALA A 28 0.72 19.09 2.95
C ALA A 28 0.62 17.58 2.68
N ARG A 29 1.31 16.73 3.45
CA ARG A 29 1.25 15.26 3.31
C ARG A 29 -0.18 14.73 3.51
N VAL A 30 -0.96 15.40 4.36
CA VAL A 30 -2.36 15.05 4.67
C VAL A 30 -3.33 15.52 3.57
N TYR A 31 -2.98 16.55 2.80
CA TYR A 31 -3.83 17.10 1.74
C TYR A 31 -3.51 16.48 0.35
N ALA A 32 -2.23 16.22 0.06
CA ALA A 32 -1.80 15.54 -1.18
C ALA A 32 -2.29 14.09 -1.24
N ASN A 33 -2.34 13.38 -0.10
CA ASN A 33 -2.91 12.04 -0.01
C ASN A 33 -4.44 12.00 -0.16
N ARG A 34 -5.14 13.14 -0.08
CA ARG A 34 -6.61 13.21 -0.22
C ARG A 34 -7.10 13.57 -1.61
N ASN A 35 -6.34 14.35 -2.39
CA ASN A 35 -6.85 14.92 -3.64
C ASN A 35 -6.08 14.52 -4.91
N GLY A 36 -5.00 13.73 -4.82
CA GLY A 36 -4.43 12.97 -5.94
C GLY A 36 -4.15 13.72 -7.26
N THR A 37 -4.07 15.05 -7.24
CA THR A 37 -4.01 15.86 -8.44
C THR A 37 -2.56 16.32 -8.65
N PRO A 38 -1.79 15.65 -9.53
CA PRO A 38 -0.51 16.20 -9.96
C PRO A 38 -0.74 17.58 -10.56
N LEU A 39 0.26 18.46 -10.44
CA LEU A 39 0.28 19.78 -11.07
C LEU A 39 -0.23 19.63 -12.51
N SER A 40 -1.41 20.20 -12.82
CA SER A 40 -1.94 20.01 -14.17
C SER A 40 -0.94 20.62 -15.15
N ARG A 41 -0.60 19.88 -16.21
CA ARG A 41 0.47 20.23 -17.16
C ARG A 41 0.35 21.67 -17.68
N TYR A 42 -0.88 22.18 -17.78
CA TYR A 42 -1.21 23.55 -18.17
C TYR A 42 -0.73 24.60 -17.15
N VAL A 43 -0.86 24.34 -15.84
CA VAL A 43 -0.42 25.27 -14.79
C VAL A 43 1.10 25.38 -14.74
N ALA A 44 1.82 24.28 -14.99
CA ALA A 44 3.28 24.28 -15.04
C ALA A 44 3.83 25.18 -16.17
N ILE A 45 3.21 25.11 -17.35
CA ILE A 45 3.58 25.91 -18.53
C ILE A 45 3.39 27.40 -18.23
N GLU A 46 2.21 27.79 -17.75
CA GLU A 46 1.92 29.18 -17.40
C GLU A 46 2.92 29.73 -16.37
N LEU A 47 3.30 28.94 -15.36
CA LEU A 47 4.24 29.36 -14.33
C LEU A 47 5.69 29.54 -14.79
N LEU A 48 6.12 28.82 -15.83
CA LEU A 48 7.44 29.02 -16.44
C LEU A 48 7.58 30.42 -17.08
N HIS A 49 6.45 31.05 -17.44
CA HIS A 49 6.42 32.34 -18.14
C HIS A 49 6.26 33.56 -17.21
N ILE A 50 5.91 33.40 -15.93
CA ILE A 50 5.56 34.53 -15.04
C ILE A 50 6.75 35.36 -14.57
N ASN A 51 7.73 34.80 -13.85
CA ASN A 51 8.95 35.51 -13.45
C ASN A 51 10.14 34.54 -13.20
N ARG A 52 11.35 35.09 -13.03
CA ARG A 52 12.59 34.30 -12.84
C ARG A 52 12.56 33.40 -11.59
N THR A 53 12.00 33.88 -10.48
CA THR A 53 11.94 33.15 -9.22
C THR A 53 11.03 31.92 -9.32
N TRP A 54 9.83 32.10 -9.87
CA TRP A 54 8.86 31.02 -10.11
C TRP A 54 9.39 30.01 -11.11
N ARG A 55 10.02 30.48 -12.18
CA ARG A 55 10.69 29.59 -13.14
C ARG A 55 11.69 28.69 -12.44
N SER A 56 12.55 29.22 -11.56
CA SER A 56 13.51 28.39 -10.82
C SER A 56 12.85 27.35 -9.92
N ALA A 57 11.79 27.71 -9.19
CA ALA A 57 11.08 26.78 -8.31
C ALA A 57 10.33 25.69 -9.09
N VAL A 58 9.67 26.06 -10.18
CA VAL A 58 8.98 25.12 -11.07
C VAL A 58 9.98 24.20 -11.75
N MET A 59 11.12 24.71 -12.21
CA MET A 59 12.19 23.89 -12.78
C MET A 59 12.74 22.88 -11.77
N GLN A 60 12.91 23.24 -10.50
CA GLN A 60 13.30 22.28 -9.45
C GLN A 60 12.30 21.12 -9.32
N VAL A 61 10.99 21.41 -9.41
CA VAL A 61 9.96 20.38 -9.33
C VAL A 61 9.93 19.54 -10.61
N LEU A 62 9.80 20.17 -11.78
CA LEU A 62 9.66 19.47 -13.06
C LEU A 62 10.90 18.66 -13.42
N CYS A 63 12.10 19.11 -13.02
CA CYS A 63 13.36 18.43 -13.28
C CYS A 63 13.83 17.54 -12.12
N SER A 64 13.02 17.32 -11.09
CA SER A 64 13.41 16.56 -9.88
C SER A 64 13.66 15.06 -10.13
N GLU A 65 12.96 14.47 -11.10
CA GLU A 65 13.11 13.06 -11.50
C GLU A 65 13.53 12.98 -12.98
N TYR A 66 14.67 12.34 -13.23
CA TYR A 66 15.16 12.04 -14.57
C TYR A 66 15.16 10.52 -14.79
N ARG A 67 14.59 10.10 -15.92
CA ARG A 67 14.56 8.71 -16.38
C ARG A 67 15.49 8.56 -17.55
N LEU A 68 16.41 7.62 -17.44
CA LEU A 68 17.32 7.23 -18.48
C LEU A 68 16.99 5.81 -18.93
N HIS A 69 16.73 5.61 -20.21
CA HIS A 69 16.51 4.32 -20.82
C HIS A 69 17.66 3.94 -21.76
N ILE A 70 18.19 2.72 -21.61
CA ILE A 70 19.28 2.16 -22.42
C ILE A 70 18.80 0.83 -23.01
N PHE A 71 18.59 0.80 -24.34
CA PHE A 71 17.97 -0.33 -25.04
C PHE A 71 18.91 -1.00 -26.05
N SER A 72 18.82 -2.33 -26.15
CA SER A 72 19.65 -3.14 -27.04
C SER A 72 19.29 -2.96 -28.52
N ARG A 73 17.99 -3.04 -28.86
CA ARG A 73 17.51 -3.17 -30.25
C ARG A 73 17.90 -2.02 -31.20
N ASN A 74 18.20 -0.84 -30.68
CA ASN A 74 18.56 0.34 -31.49
C ASN A 74 19.89 0.98 -31.09
N SER A 75 20.68 0.35 -30.19
CA SER A 75 21.81 1.04 -29.52
C SER A 75 21.43 2.43 -29.01
N GLY A 76 20.17 2.53 -28.56
CA GLY A 76 19.49 3.79 -28.33
C GLY A 76 19.53 4.12 -26.86
N ILE A 77 19.87 5.37 -26.57
CA ILE A 77 19.77 5.95 -25.25
C ILE A 77 18.77 7.10 -25.34
N SER A 78 17.75 7.05 -24.50
CA SER A 78 16.77 8.12 -24.38
C SER A 78 16.68 8.54 -22.94
N GLY A 79 16.50 9.83 -22.70
CA GLY A 79 16.33 10.34 -21.36
C GLY A 79 15.26 11.41 -21.33
N GLU A 80 14.47 11.40 -20.26
CA GLU A 80 13.34 12.31 -20.08
C GLU A 80 13.17 12.70 -18.62
N PHE A 81 12.65 13.90 -18.40
CA PHE A 81 12.21 14.32 -17.08
C PHE A 81 10.78 13.83 -16.86
N SER A 82 10.56 13.01 -15.82
CA SER A 82 9.30 12.26 -15.65
C SER A 82 8.08 13.14 -15.40
N LEU A 83 8.31 14.36 -14.91
CA LEU A 83 7.27 15.35 -14.64
C LEU A 83 7.16 16.40 -15.76
N TRP A 84 7.98 16.30 -16.81
CA TRP A 84 8.01 17.30 -17.88
C TRP A 84 6.76 17.24 -18.76
N PRO A 85 6.13 18.39 -19.06
CA PRO A 85 4.97 18.42 -19.95
C PRO A 85 5.30 17.92 -21.36
N THR A 86 4.46 17.01 -21.87
CA THR A 86 4.50 16.54 -23.26
C THR A 86 4.32 17.69 -24.25
N GLY A 87 5.13 17.74 -25.30
CA GLY A 87 5.05 18.77 -26.37
C GLY A 87 5.89 20.02 -26.13
N LEU A 88 6.52 20.16 -24.96
CA LEU A 88 7.57 21.15 -24.74
C LEU A 88 8.93 20.63 -25.21
N LEU A 89 9.80 21.55 -25.64
CA LEU A 89 11.21 21.24 -25.83
C LEU A 89 11.80 20.75 -24.51
N GLN A 90 12.59 19.68 -24.57
CA GLN A 90 13.29 19.17 -23.39
C GLN A 90 14.20 20.27 -22.84
N PRO A 91 14.30 20.38 -21.51
CA PRO A 91 15.13 21.40 -20.90
C PRO A 91 16.61 21.13 -21.17
N ASP A 92 17.41 22.19 -21.09
CA ASP A 92 18.85 22.11 -21.30
C ASP A 92 19.56 21.19 -20.28
N GLN A 93 20.77 20.75 -20.62
CA GLN A 93 21.58 19.91 -19.74
C GLN A 93 21.96 20.61 -18.42
N GLN A 94 21.90 21.94 -18.35
CA GLN A 94 22.18 22.66 -17.10
C GLN A 94 21.12 22.39 -16.03
N GLN A 95 19.93 21.88 -16.41
CA GLN A 95 18.89 21.50 -15.47
C GLN A 95 19.16 20.19 -14.74
N PHE A 96 20.17 19.39 -15.12
CA PHE A 96 20.52 18.17 -14.38
C PHE A 96 20.95 18.45 -12.93
N LYS A 97 21.39 19.67 -12.63
CA LYS A 97 21.61 20.12 -11.25
C LYS A 97 20.33 20.11 -10.39
N HIS A 98 19.14 20.02 -10.97
CA HIS A 98 17.87 19.98 -10.24
C HIS A 98 17.37 18.54 -10.00
N VAL A 99 18.02 17.56 -10.60
CA VAL A 99 17.65 16.15 -10.44
C VAL A 99 18.03 15.71 -9.03
N SER A 100 17.04 15.29 -8.26
CA SER A 100 17.20 14.68 -6.94
C SER A 100 17.01 13.16 -6.96
N LYS A 101 16.39 12.65 -8.03
CA LYS A 101 16.12 11.22 -8.23
C LYS A 101 16.47 10.81 -9.65
N LEU A 102 17.33 9.81 -9.78
CA LEU A 102 17.70 9.23 -11.07
C LEU A 102 17.15 7.81 -11.18
N VAL A 103 16.43 7.54 -12.25
CA VAL A 103 15.96 6.20 -12.59
C VAL A 103 16.65 5.77 -13.88
N ILE A 104 17.39 4.67 -13.84
CA ILE A 104 18.04 4.10 -15.01
C ILE A 104 17.36 2.78 -15.32
N VAL A 105 16.70 2.70 -16.47
CA VAL A 105 16.13 1.48 -17.03
C VAL A 105 17.06 0.98 -18.11
N ILE A 106 17.58 -0.23 -17.96
CA ILE A 106 18.62 -0.75 -18.84
C ILE A 106 18.36 -2.21 -19.18
N ASP A 107 18.49 -2.53 -20.46
CA ASP A 107 18.54 -3.92 -20.90
C ASP A 107 19.86 -4.56 -20.46
N HIS A 108 19.77 -5.69 -19.75
CA HIS A 108 20.92 -6.44 -19.28
C HIS A 108 21.96 -6.71 -20.38
N ASN A 109 21.51 -6.98 -21.62
CA ASN A 109 22.38 -7.25 -22.77
C ASN A 109 23.31 -6.08 -23.05
N CYS A 110 22.82 -4.84 -22.88
CA CYS A 110 23.61 -3.63 -23.10
C CYS A 110 24.76 -3.50 -22.10
N ILE A 111 24.56 -3.96 -20.87
CA ILE A 111 25.61 -3.92 -19.85
C ILE A 111 26.72 -4.88 -20.26
N PHE A 112 26.34 -6.12 -20.59
CA PHE A 112 27.29 -7.19 -20.79
C PHE A 112 28.03 -7.09 -22.13
N ASN A 113 27.40 -6.58 -23.19
CA ASN A 113 28.09 -6.35 -24.46
C ASN A 113 28.85 -5.00 -24.52
N GLY A 114 28.88 -4.23 -23.42
CA GLY A 114 29.57 -2.93 -23.32
C GLY A 114 28.85 -1.77 -24.00
N MET A 115 27.71 -2.00 -24.69
CA MET A 115 26.96 -0.95 -25.37
C MET A 115 26.41 0.10 -24.41
N ALA A 116 26.12 -0.26 -23.16
CA ALA A 116 25.63 0.69 -22.16
C ALA A 116 26.64 1.80 -21.89
N VAL A 117 27.90 1.43 -21.67
CA VAL A 117 29.01 2.36 -21.46
C VAL A 117 29.22 3.19 -22.71
N HIS A 118 29.28 2.55 -23.88
CA HIS A 118 29.44 3.25 -25.15
C HIS A 118 28.31 4.26 -25.42
N SER A 119 27.06 3.87 -25.17
CA SER A 119 25.88 4.71 -25.42
C SER A 119 25.85 5.92 -24.48
N ILE A 120 26.18 5.74 -23.19
CA ILE A 120 26.31 6.84 -22.24
C ILE A 120 27.39 7.81 -22.71
N TYR A 121 28.53 7.30 -23.15
CA TYR A 121 29.62 8.13 -23.65
C TYR A 121 29.24 8.93 -24.90
N ARG A 122 28.63 8.25 -25.88
CA ARG A 122 28.31 8.83 -27.19
C ARG A 122 27.21 9.88 -27.11
N ALA A 123 26.20 9.67 -26.27
CA ALA A 123 25.10 10.62 -26.15
C ALA A 123 25.47 11.90 -25.40
N TRP A 124 26.47 11.84 -24.52
CA TRP A 124 26.67 12.91 -23.54
C TRP A 124 28.09 13.40 -23.38
N ASN A 125 28.99 13.08 -24.32
CA ASN A 125 30.34 13.65 -24.44
C ASN A 125 31.06 13.79 -23.07
N ASN A 126 30.99 12.76 -22.22
CA ASN A 126 31.63 12.67 -20.90
C ASN A 126 31.07 13.54 -19.74
N CYS A 127 29.91 14.20 -19.88
CA CYS A 127 29.52 15.30 -18.96
C CYS A 127 28.26 15.09 -18.11
N LEU A 128 27.66 13.91 -18.06
CA LEU A 128 26.51 13.68 -17.18
C LEU A 128 26.92 13.47 -15.73
N ILE A 129 26.78 14.53 -14.92
CA ILE A 129 26.96 14.45 -13.47
C ILE A 129 25.69 14.95 -12.79
N PHE A 130 25.03 14.04 -12.07
CA PHE A 130 23.88 14.29 -11.23
C PHE A 130 24.32 14.54 -9.79
N SER A 131 24.87 15.74 -9.56
CA SER A 131 25.50 16.12 -8.29
C SER A 131 24.57 16.11 -7.08
N ASN A 132 23.26 16.28 -7.29
CA ASN A 132 22.26 16.33 -6.22
C ASN A 132 21.48 15.02 -6.03
N VAL A 133 21.81 13.98 -6.79
CA VAL A 133 21.16 12.67 -6.66
C VAL A 133 21.85 11.91 -5.54
N THR A 134 21.09 11.60 -4.49
CA THR A 134 21.52 10.74 -3.38
C THR A 134 20.95 9.33 -3.46
N ASN A 135 19.89 9.14 -4.26
CA ASN A 135 19.25 7.85 -4.49
C ASN A 135 19.23 7.48 -5.98
N LEU A 136 19.85 6.35 -6.32
CA LEU A 136 19.84 5.77 -7.64
C LEU A 136 18.85 4.59 -7.71
N ASN A 137 17.87 4.68 -8.61
CA ASN A 137 16.98 3.56 -8.94
C ASN A 137 17.49 2.89 -10.23
N LEU A 138 18.02 1.68 -10.13
CA LEU A 138 18.53 0.91 -11.26
C LEU A 138 17.55 -0.22 -11.59
N VAL A 139 16.85 -0.12 -12.71
CA VAL A 139 15.96 -1.16 -13.24
C VAL A 139 16.68 -1.90 -14.36
N ILE A 140 17.00 -3.17 -14.12
CA ILE A 140 17.65 -4.05 -15.09
C ILE A 140 16.57 -4.95 -15.68
N GLU A 141 16.30 -4.77 -16.96
CA GLU A 141 15.34 -5.56 -17.71
C GLU A 141 16.05 -6.65 -18.50
N TYR A 142 15.57 -7.88 -18.40
CA TYR A 142 16.06 -8.99 -19.20
C TYR A 142 15.09 -9.27 -20.35
N ASN A 143 15.50 -8.86 -21.56
CA ASN A 143 14.79 -9.10 -22.80
C ASN A 143 15.67 -10.02 -23.67
N HIS A 144 15.46 -11.35 -23.61
CA HIS A 144 16.11 -12.40 -24.42
C HIS A 144 17.60 -12.20 -24.77
N ILE A 145 18.49 -13.06 -24.26
CA ILE A 145 19.88 -13.12 -24.76
C ILE A 145 19.88 -13.55 -26.23
N ASP A 146 20.46 -12.74 -27.09
CA ASP A 146 20.95 -13.22 -28.38
C ASP A 146 22.20 -14.06 -28.11
N HIS A 147 22.02 -15.38 -28.06
CA HIS A 147 23.08 -16.34 -27.73
C HIS A 147 24.29 -16.27 -28.69
N ASN A 148 24.19 -15.53 -29.79
CA ASN A 148 25.30 -15.32 -30.72
C ASN A 148 26.30 -14.26 -30.25
N LEU A 149 25.99 -13.49 -29.21
CA LEU A 149 26.88 -12.49 -28.61
C LEU A 149 27.74 -13.09 -27.48
N LEU A 150 28.36 -14.26 -27.68
CA LEU A 150 29.32 -14.85 -26.73
C LEU A 150 30.61 -14.01 -26.70
N MET A 151 30.60 -12.92 -25.93
CA MET A 151 31.77 -12.05 -25.72
C MET A 151 32.53 -12.47 -24.47
N HIS A 152 33.86 -12.54 -24.57
CA HIS A 152 34.75 -13.02 -23.50
C HIS A 152 34.92 -12.05 -22.30
N ASP A 153 34.21 -10.91 -22.23
CA ASP A 153 34.53 -9.83 -21.26
C ASP A 153 33.35 -9.24 -20.46
N TYR A 154 32.27 -10.01 -20.24
CA TYR A 154 31.07 -9.55 -19.51
C TYR A 154 31.35 -8.91 -18.13
N ASN A 155 32.29 -9.51 -17.39
CA ASN A 155 32.66 -9.05 -16.05
C ASN A 155 33.34 -7.67 -16.07
N SER A 156 34.20 -7.41 -17.07
CA SER A 156 34.86 -6.12 -17.24
C SER A 156 33.84 -5.05 -17.59
N HIS A 157 32.93 -5.33 -18.54
CA HIS A 157 31.90 -4.38 -18.92
C HIS A 157 30.96 -4.03 -17.76
N ALA A 158 30.54 -5.02 -16.96
CA ALA A 158 29.73 -4.80 -15.76
C ALA A 158 30.45 -3.89 -14.73
N HIS A 159 31.74 -4.15 -14.48
CA HIS A 159 32.54 -3.35 -13.57
C HIS A 159 32.75 -1.92 -14.07
N VAL A 160 33.09 -1.76 -15.36
CA VAL A 160 33.25 -0.46 -16.00
C VAL A 160 31.94 0.32 -15.95
N PHE A 161 30.81 -0.32 -16.25
CA PHE A 161 29.50 0.31 -16.16
C PHE A 161 29.18 0.79 -14.74
N ALA A 162 29.41 -0.04 -13.72
CA ALA A 162 29.22 0.35 -12.32
C ALA A 162 30.09 1.56 -11.92
N LYS A 163 31.36 1.60 -12.37
CA LYS A 163 32.25 2.74 -12.17
C LYS A 163 31.70 4.02 -12.81
N HIS A 164 31.12 3.91 -14.00
CA HIS A 164 30.47 5.05 -14.67
C HIS A 164 29.25 5.55 -13.92
N LEU A 165 28.39 4.65 -13.44
CA LEU A 165 27.23 5.03 -12.63
C LEU A 165 27.64 5.83 -11.40
N ARG A 166 28.73 5.45 -10.74
CA ARG A 166 29.27 6.21 -9.59
C ARG A 166 29.83 7.57 -9.96
N SER A 167 30.53 7.68 -11.09
CA SER A 167 30.97 9.00 -11.55
C SER A 167 29.81 9.90 -11.95
N MET A 168 28.72 9.32 -12.46
CA MET A 168 27.49 10.06 -12.78
C MET A 168 26.75 10.51 -11.52
N VAL A 169 26.81 9.74 -10.42
CA VAL A 169 26.11 10.01 -9.16
C VAL A 169 27.11 10.04 -7.99
N PRO A 170 27.96 11.08 -7.90
CA PRO A 170 29.06 11.10 -6.93
C PRO A 170 28.60 11.16 -5.46
N GLN A 171 27.36 11.60 -5.21
CA GLN A 171 26.78 11.69 -3.86
C GLN A 171 25.83 10.52 -3.54
N MET A 172 25.92 9.41 -4.27
CA MET A 172 25.06 8.25 -4.08
C MET A 172 25.18 7.69 -2.65
N GLN A 173 24.10 7.79 -1.88
CA GLN A 173 23.98 7.23 -0.54
C GLN A 173 23.13 5.97 -0.53
N THR A 174 22.11 5.90 -1.40
CA THR A 174 21.21 4.75 -1.49
C THR A 174 21.08 4.26 -2.93
N VAL A 175 20.87 2.96 -3.07
CA VAL A 175 20.60 2.32 -4.36
C VAL A 175 19.41 1.38 -4.23
N ASP A 176 18.43 1.54 -5.10
CA ASP A 176 17.34 0.58 -5.28
C ASP A 176 17.52 -0.14 -6.61
N VAL A 177 17.86 -1.43 -6.56
CA VAL A 177 18.02 -2.25 -7.76
C VAL A 177 16.79 -3.11 -7.96
N LYS A 178 16.13 -2.97 -9.10
CA LYS A 178 15.05 -3.84 -9.55
C LYS A 178 15.53 -4.68 -10.73
N TYR A 179 15.55 -6.00 -10.55
CA TYR A 179 15.86 -6.96 -11.60
C TYR A 179 14.58 -7.67 -12.04
N SER A 180 14.22 -7.54 -13.32
CA SER A 180 13.05 -8.19 -13.90
C SER A 180 13.46 -9.04 -15.09
N ALA A 181 13.21 -10.35 -15.00
CA ALA A 181 13.45 -11.28 -16.09
C ALA A 181 12.21 -12.09 -16.45
N TYR A 182 11.78 -11.96 -17.71
CA TYR A 182 10.62 -12.66 -18.26
C TYR A 182 10.88 -14.14 -18.56
N THR A 183 12.14 -14.55 -18.70
CA THR A 183 12.54 -15.93 -18.97
C THR A 183 13.68 -16.35 -18.06
N GLN A 184 13.76 -17.66 -17.77
CA GLN A 184 14.84 -18.24 -16.96
C GLN A 184 16.18 -18.02 -17.65
N VAL A 185 17.14 -17.44 -16.93
CA VAL A 185 18.54 -17.39 -17.41
C VAL A 185 19.24 -18.64 -16.93
N LYS A 186 19.60 -19.48 -17.89
CA LYS A 186 20.31 -20.73 -17.63
C LYS A 186 21.83 -20.58 -17.65
N ASP A 187 22.35 -19.37 -17.87
CA ASP A 187 23.77 -19.12 -18.10
C ASP A 187 24.49 -18.60 -16.84
N MET A 188 25.40 -19.40 -16.29
CA MET A 188 26.25 -19.05 -15.13
C MET A 188 27.09 -17.79 -15.36
N THR A 189 27.47 -17.46 -16.60
CA THR A 189 28.33 -16.30 -16.88
C THR A 189 27.58 -14.97 -16.70
N THR A 190 26.30 -14.96 -17.05
CA THR A 190 25.39 -13.82 -16.82
C THR A 190 25.20 -13.59 -15.32
N GLU A 191 25.05 -14.67 -14.56
CA GLU A 191 24.90 -14.66 -13.10
C GLU A 191 26.08 -13.98 -12.39
N GLN A 192 27.31 -14.42 -12.69
CA GLN A 192 28.53 -13.86 -12.13
C GLN A 192 28.69 -12.37 -12.46
N SER A 193 28.35 -11.99 -13.69
CA SER A 193 28.50 -10.61 -14.16
C SER A 193 27.48 -9.68 -13.50
N LEU A 194 26.25 -10.15 -13.29
CA LEU A 194 25.24 -9.44 -12.52
C LEU A 194 25.66 -9.27 -11.05
N ASN A 195 26.17 -10.33 -10.42
CA ASN A 195 26.69 -10.25 -9.05
C ASN A 195 27.83 -9.23 -8.91
N LYS A 196 28.76 -9.19 -9.88
CA LYS A 196 29.81 -8.17 -9.92
C LYS A 196 29.26 -6.77 -10.12
N LEU A 197 28.24 -6.61 -10.97
CA LEU A 197 27.54 -5.33 -11.15
C LEU A 197 26.92 -4.87 -9.83
N LEU A 198 26.09 -5.70 -9.20
CA LEU A 198 25.41 -5.37 -7.95
C LEU A 198 26.40 -5.01 -6.85
N THR A 199 27.45 -5.83 -6.67
CA THR A 199 28.52 -5.56 -5.71
C THR A 199 29.20 -4.21 -6.01
N SER A 200 29.53 -3.97 -7.28
CA SER A 200 30.23 -2.75 -7.71
C SER A 200 29.33 -1.51 -7.69
N VAL A 201 28.01 -1.63 -7.75
CA VAL A 201 27.08 -0.50 -7.63
C VAL A 201 26.82 -0.21 -6.15
N MET A 202 26.58 -1.24 -5.32
CA MET A 202 26.21 -1.11 -3.91
C MET A 202 27.40 -0.88 -2.94
N HIS A 203 28.64 -1.04 -3.38
CA HIS A 203 29.80 -0.79 -2.51
C HIS A 203 29.84 0.67 -1.95
N ASN A 204 30.06 0.88 -0.66
CA ASN A 204 30.01 2.19 0.01
C ASN A 204 28.63 2.90 0.01
N THR A 205 27.54 2.24 -0.34
CA THR A 205 26.20 2.80 -0.07
C THR A 205 25.87 2.65 1.42
N VAL A 206 25.08 3.57 1.97
CA VAL A 206 24.59 3.48 3.34
C VAL A 206 23.44 2.49 3.44
N TYR A 207 22.52 2.55 2.46
CA TYR A 207 21.37 1.65 2.37
C TYR A 207 21.18 1.15 0.95
N SER A 208 20.86 -0.12 0.81
CA SER A 208 20.53 -0.75 -0.46
C SER A 208 19.17 -1.45 -0.37
N SER A 209 18.43 -1.42 -1.47
CA SER A 209 17.21 -2.17 -1.72
C SER A 209 17.41 -3.05 -2.95
N LEU A 210 16.90 -4.28 -2.88
CA LEU A 210 17.00 -5.26 -3.94
C LEU A 210 15.63 -5.89 -4.18
N THR A 211 15.08 -5.65 -5.38
CA THR A 211 13.85 -6.26 -5.86
C THR A 211 14.18 -7.23 -6.99
N ILE A 212 13.82 -8.51 -6.85
CA ILE A 212 14.10 -9.58 -7.81
C ILE A 212 12.80 -10.28 -8.16
N CYS A 213 12.33 -10.09 -9.39
CA CYS A 213 11.06 -10.69 -9.81
C CYS A 213 11.18 -12.17 -10.21
N ASN A 214 12.38 -12.73 -10.38
CA ASN A 214 12.63 -14.11 -10.81
C ASN A 214 13.91 -14.67 -10.17
N ASN A 215 13.87 -15.90 -9.65
CA ASN A 215 14.76 -16.38 -8.58
C ASN A 215 16.06 -17.08 -9.01
N ASP A 216 16.21 -17.39 -10.29
CA ASP A 216 17.30 -18.27 -10.75
C ASP A 216 18.73 -17.69 -10.60
N PHE A 217 18.84 -16.43 -10.17
CA PHE A 217 19.95 -15.54 -10.49
C PHE A 217 21.01 -15.31 -9.41
N LEU A 218 20.82 -15.75 -8.17
CA LEU A 218 21.69 -15.33 -7.07
C LEU A 218 22.32 -16.50 -6.31
N SER A 219 23.00 -17.42 -7.01
CA SER A 219 23.86 -18.41 -6.35
C SER A 219 25.29 -17.90 -6.19
N ASN A 220 25.68 -17.73 -4.93
CA ASN A 220 27.05 -17.57 -4.45
C ASN A 220 27.70 -16.19 -4.74
N TYR A 221 28.16 -15.58 -3.65
CA TYR A 221 28.99 -14.36 -3.52
C TYR A 221 28.27 -13.03 -3.24
N TYR A 222 28.04 -12.76 -1.94
CA TYR A 222 27.65 -11.42 -1.44
C TYR A 222 28.49 -10.86 -0.28
N PRO A 223 29.80 -11.12 -0.12
CA PRO A 223 30.52 -10.69 1.09
C PRO A 223 30.44 -9.19 1.39
N HIS A 224 30.27 -8.32 0.38
CA HIS A 224 30.26 -6.87 0.55
C HIS A 224 28.87 -6.21 0.57
N VAL A 225 27.82 -6.91 0.12
CA VAL A 225 26.46 -6.34 0.05
C VAL A 225 25.70 -6.52 1.38
N LYS A 226 26.16 -7.47 2.22
CA LYS A 226 25.53 -7.87 3.48
C LYS A 226 25.24 -6.73 4.43
N HIS A 227 26.20 -5.81 4.57
CA HIS A 227 26.13 -4.77 5.60
C HIS A 227 25.30 -3.55 5.18
N THR A 228 24.88 -3.47 3.92
CA THR A 228 24.14 -2.30 3.40
C THR A 228 22.72 -2.67 2.95
N LEU A 229 22.43 -3.95 2.73
CA LEU A 229 21.11 -4.38 2.26
C LEU A 229 20.08 -4.29 3.40
N SER A 230 19.11 -3.40 3.20
CA SER A 230 18.04 -3.09 4.17
C SER A 230 16.67 -3.56 3.68
N ARG A 231 16.52 -3.80 2.38
CA ARG A 231 15.26 -4.27 1.80
C ARG A 231 15.49 -5.35 0.76
N ILE A 232 14.73 -6.44 0.88
CA ILE A 232 14.66 -7.52 -0.10
C ILE A 232 13.19 -7.72 -0.48
N ASP A 233 12.90 -7.67 -1.78
CA ASP A 233 11.61 -8.03 -2.36
C ASP A 233 11.86 -9.10 -3.42
N CYS A 234 11.52 -10.35 -3.17
CA CYS A 234 11.80 -11.44 -4.09
C CYS A 234 10.61 -12.39 -4.27
N CYS A 235 10.60 -13.06 -5.42
CA CYS A 235 9.79 -14.25 -5.60
C CYS A 235 10.34 -15.38 -4.70
N TRP A 236 9.54 -16.35 -4.34
CA TRP A 236 9.92 -17.53 -3.55
C TRP A 236 9.29 -18.75 -4.21
N ASP A 237 10.07 -19.46 -5.04
CA ASP A 237 9.71 -20.67 -5.80
C ASP A 237 10.71 -21.81 -5.52
N GLU A 238 10.63 -22.96 -6.21
CA GLU A 238 11.55 -24.08 -5.99
C GLU A 238 13.05 -23.72 -6.20
N GLY A 239 13.36 -22.69 -6.99
CA GLY A 239 14.73 -22.16 -7.21
C GLY A 239 15.29 -21.34 -6.04
N TYR A 240 14.46 -21.05 -5.04
CA TYR A 240 14.74 -20.15 -3.91
C TYR A 240 15.91 -20.58 -3.00
N ALA A 241 16.38 -21.83 -3.07
CA ALA A 241 17.56 -22.27 -2.31
C ALA A 241 18.77 -21.33 -2.47
N LYS A 242 18.85 -20.59 -3.59
CA LYS A 242 19.89 -19.62 -3.89
C LYS A 242 19.78 -18.29 -3.13
N MET A 243 18.57 -17.83 -2.81
CA MET A 243 18.33 -16.53 -2.13
C MET A 243 18.51 -16.59 -0.61
N LEU A 244 18.29 -17.76 -0.02
CA LEU A 244 18.39 -17.97 1.43
C LEU A 244 19.72 -17.49 2.03
N PRO A 245 20.90 -17.84 1.47
CA PRO A 245 22.17 -17.32 1.96
C PRO A 245 22.19 -15.79 2.06
N LEU A 246 21.72 -15.06 1.04
CA LEU A 246 21.71 -13.60 1.07
C LEU A 246 20.80 -13.05 2.18
N ILE A 247 19.60 -13.61 2.34
CA ILE A 247 18.66 -13.20 3.40
C ILE A 247 19.25 -13.47 4.78
N HIS A 248 19.87 -14.63 4.97
CA HIS A 248 20.52 -15.00 6.22
C HIS A 248 21.69 -14.10 6.56
N GLU A 249 22.53 -13.81 5.56
CA GLU A 249 23.71 -12.98 5.73
C GLU A 249 23.38 -11.49 5.92
N THR A 250 22.15 -11.08 5.61
CA THR A 250 21.64 -9.70 5.79
C THR A 250 20.71 -9.55 6.99
N ALA A 251 20.49 -10.62 7.78
CA ALA A 251 19.54 -10.60 8.89
C ALA A 251 19.77 -9.49 9.92
N GLU A 252 21.02 -9.04 10.10
CA GLU A 252 21.38 -7.95 11.02
C GLU A 252 21.03 -6.56 10.51
N THR A 253 20.88 -6.37 9.19
CA THR A 253 20.64 -5.07 8.55
C THR A 253 19.29 -4.97 7.86
N LEU A 254 18.65 -6.11 7.60
CA LEU A 254 17.39 -6.21 6.88
C LEU A 254 16.24 -5.57 7.68
N GLN A 255 15.61 -4.56 7.10
CA GLN A 255 14.47 -3.81 7.63
C GLN A 255 13.15 -4.21 6.96
N GLU A 256 13.17 -4.54 5.67
CA GLU A 256 12.00 -4.99 4.91
C GLU A 256 12.29 -6.29 4.15
N LEU A 257 11.45 -7.30 4.37
CA LEU A 257 11.49 -8.57 3.65
C LEU A 257 10.11 -8.84 3.04
N LYS A 258 10.05 -8.85 1.71
CA LYS A 258 8.87 -9.20 0.95
C LYS A 258 9.14 -10.44 0.10
N LEU A 259 8.22 -11.39 0.19
CA LEU A 259 8.35 -12.72 -0.36
C LEU A 259 7.06 -13.06 -1.12
N ALA A 260 7.14 -13.12 -2.45
CA ALA A 260 6.06 -13.59 -3.30
C ALA A 260 6.14 -15.12 -3.43
N CYS A 261 5.30 -15.83 -2.68
CA CYS A 261 5.33 -17.25 -2.45
C CYS A 261 4.61 -18.05 -3.56
N HIS A 262 5.38 -18.81 -4.35
CA HIS A 262 4.90 -19.79 -5.33
C HIS A 262 5.24 -21.20 -4.85
N GLY A 263 4.25 -21.99 -4.41
CA GLY A 263 4.46 -23.40 -4.09
C GLY A 263 5.44 -23.66 -2.94
N ILE A 264 5.34 -22.88 -1.85
CA ILE A 264 6.25 -23.03 -0.70
C ILE A 264 6.09 -24.41 -0.06
N SER A 265 7.20 -25.11 0.19
CA SER A 265 7.19 -26.32 1.02
C SER A 265 7.47 -25.98 2.50
N ARG A 266 7.09 -26.88 3.42
CA ARG A 266 7.40 -26.78 4.85
C ARG A 266 8.90 -26.59 5.09
N GLU A 267 9.74 -27.31 4.34
CA GLU A 267 11.18 -27.25 4.47
C GLU A 267 11.72 -25.86 4.13
N MET A 268 11.11 -25.18 3.15
CA MET A 268 11.52 -23.84 2.76
C MET A 268 11.25 -22.83 3.87
N LEU A 269 10.08 -22.88 4.51
CA LEU A 269 9.77 -22.00 5.65
C LEU A 269 10.76 -22.21 6.81
N ASN A 270 11.07 -23.47 7.12
CA ASN A 270 12.07 -23.78 8.16
C ASN A 270 13.44 -23.20 7.83
N LYS A 271 13.84 -23.27 6.56
CA LYS A 271 15.13 -22.72 6.11
C LYS A 271 15.22 -21.22 6.31
N LEU A 272 14.11 -20.45 6.34
CA LEU A 272 14.16 -19.01 6.65
C LEU A 272 14.73 -18.69 8.04
N PHE A 273 14.57 -19.63 8.97
CA PHE A 273 14.95 -19.46 10.37
C PHE A 273 16.22 -20.20 10.73
N LEU A 274 16.71 -21.10 9.87
CA LEU A 274 17.85 -21.96 10.12
C LEU A 274 18.95 -21.70 9.10
N ASN A 275 20.14 -21.34 9.58
CA ASN A 275 21.29 -21.22 8.71
C ASN A 275 21.79 -22.62 8.25
N SER A 276 22.83 -22.64 7.40
CA SER A 276 23.44 -23.88 6.91
C SER A 276 24.06 -24.76 8.02
N THR A 277 24.31 -24.21 9.21
CA THR A 277 24.83 -24.94 10.37
C THR A 277 23.72 -25.41 11.32
N GLY A 278 22.44 -25.15 11.01
CA GLY A 278 21.30 -25.51 11.85
C GLY A 278 21.06 -24.56 13.03
N ASN A 279 21.73 -23.41 13.09
CA ASN A 279 21.49 -22.38 14.10
C ASN A 279 20.34 -21.46 13.68
N TYR A 280 19.61 -20.96 14.69
CA TYR A 280 18.52 -20.02 14.48
C TYR A 280 19.02 -18.63 14.10
N ILE A 281 18.35 -18.00 13.14
CA ILE A 281 18.67 -16.65 12.65
C ILE A 281 17.64 -15.67 13.19
N ILE A 282 18.08 -14.63 13.89
CA ILE A 282 17.21 -13.58 14.42
C ILE A 282 17.36 -12.33 13.56
N TYR A 283 16.23 -11.76 13.14
CA TYR A 283 16.17 -10.57 12.30
C TYR A 283 15.97 -9.32 13.16
N HIS A 284 17.05 -8.84 13.78
CA HIS A 284 17.00 -7.80 14.81
C HIS A 284 16.48 -6.44 14.32
N GLN A 285 16.61 -6.13 13.03
CA GLN A 285 16.20 -4.84 12.45
C GLN A 285 14.95 -4.93 11.59
N LEU A 286 14.34 -6.12 11.44
CA LEU A 286 13.21 -6.29 10.52
C LEU A 286 11.96 -5.63 11.06
N GLU A 287 11.53 -4.58 10.38
CA GLU A 287 10.34 -3.77 10.69
C GLU A 287 9.14 -4.22 9.86
N LYS A 288 9.37 -4.69 8.63
CA LYS A 288 8.32 -5.06 7.68
C LYS A 288 8.53 -6.45 7.10
N LEU A 289 7.53 -7.32 7.29
CA LEU A 289 7.50 -8.68 6.74
C LEU A 289 6.23 -8.87 5.90
N VAL A 290 6.41 -9.29 4.65
CA VAL A 290 5.33 -9.48 3.68
C VAL A 290 5.46 -10.87 3.05
N PHE A 291 4.44 -11.70 3.21
CA PHE A 291 4.26 -12.93 2.45
C PHE A 291 3.07 -12.75 1.49
N GLU A 292 3.31 -12.79 0.19
CA GLU A 292 2.28 -12.65 -0.86
C GLU A 292 2.04 -14.01 -1.52
N ALA A 293 0.78 -14.47 -1.62
CA ALA A 293 0.46 -15.68 -2.38
C ALA A 293 0.21 -15.34 -3.85
N THR A 294 0.69 -16.17 -4.76
CA THR A 294 0.41 -16.06 -6.20
C THR A 294 -0.36 -17.26 -6.77
N ALA A 295 -0.45 -18.36 -6.01
CA ALA A 295 -1.23 -19.55 -6.35
C ALA A 295 -1.68 -20.32 -5.08
N ASN A 296 -2.55 -21.32 -5.26
CA ASN A 296 -3.18 -22.12 -4.20
C ASN A 296 -2.18 -22.59 -3.13
N TRP A 297 -2.24 -21.95 -1.97
CA TRP A 297 -1.54 -22.39 -0.77
C TRP A 297 -2.27 -23.63 -0.23
N GLU A 298 -1.99 -24.80 -0.80
CA GLU A 298 -2.55 -26.06 -0.32
C GLU A 298 -1.97 -26.43 1.05
N LYS A 299 -2.69 -27.29 1.76
CA LYS A 299 -2.51 -27.69 3.17
C LYS A 299 -1.08 -28.16 3.50
N LEU A 300 -0.17 -27.22 3.68
CA LEU A 300 1.16 -27.51 4.18
C LEU A 300 1.06 -27.88 5.64
N HIS A 301 1.71 -28.98 6.01
CA HIS A 301 2.01 -29.26 7.41
C HIS A 301 2.81 -28.09 7.96
N ARG A 302 2.17 -27.28 8.81
CA ARG A 302 2.78 -26.10 9.37
C ARG A 302 3.89 -26.51 10.33
N PRO A 303 5.12 -25.98 10.19
CA PRO A 303 6.15 -26.27 11.15
C PRO A 303 5.83 -25.63 12.51
N THR A 304 6.36 -26.27 13.56
CA THR A 304 6.47 -25.70 14.90
C THR A 304 7.95 -25.47 15.13
N LEU A 305 8.34 -24.26 15.53
CA LEU A 305 9.73 -23.89 15.79
C LEU A 305 9.91 -23.62 17.30
N PRO A 306 11.15 -23.63 17.83
CA PRO A 306 11.35 -23.36 19.25
C PRO A 306 10.93 -21.95 19.65
N GLN A 307 10.85 -21.73 20.96
CA GLN A 307 10.40 -20.49 21.58
C GLN A 307 11.45 -19.36 21.50
N TYR A 308 11.90 -19.02 20.29
CA TYR A 308 12.74 -17.86 20.02
C TYR A 308 11.90 -16.65 19.56
N VAL A 309 12.47 -15.46 19.73
CA VAL A 309 11.96 -14.18 19.21
C VAL A 309 12.73 -13.86 17.94
N PHE A 310 12.11 -14.09 16.78
CA PHE A 310 12.77 -13.93 15.48
C PHE A 310 12.69 -12.50 14.94
N PHE A 311 11.67 -11.73 15.33
CA PHE A 311 11.37 -10.42 14.75
C PHE A 311 11.06 -9.36 15.83
N PRO A 312 12.01 -9.02 16.70
CA PRO A 312 11.76 -8.15 17.86
C PRO A 312 11.31 -6.72 17.52
N LYS A 313 11.58 -6.24 16.30
CA LYS A 313 11.22 -4.88 15.84
C LYS A 313 10.05 -4.84 14.85
N LEU A 314 9.40 -5.97 14.60
CA LEU A 314 8.37 -6.07 13.58
C LEU A 314 7.21 -5.11 13.89
N CYS A 315 6.96 -4.18 12.99
CA CYS A 315 5.86 -3.21 13.10
C CYS A 315 4.80 -3.41 12.00
N TYR A 316 5.17 -4.04 10.89
CA TYR A 316 4.28 -4.32 9.76
C TYR A 316 4.35 -5.80 9.38
N LEU A 317 3.23 -6.51 9.56
CA LEU A 317 3.08 -7.89 9.14
C LEU A 317 1.95 -8.01 8.12
N TYR A 318 2.28 -8.48 6.91
CA TYR A 318 1.29 -8.78 5.87
C TYR A 318 1.36 -10.23 5.44
N LEU A 319 0.26 -10.96 5.67
CA LEU A 319 0.08 -12.35 5.27
C LEU A 319 -1.02 -12.42 4.20
N GLY A 320 -0.62 -12.29 2.94
CA GLY A 320 -1.42 -12.65 1.78
C GLY A 320 -1.55 -14.17 1.57
N ILE A 321 -0.97 -14.96 2.47
CA ILE A 321 -1.10 -16.41 2.60
C ILE A 321 -1.85 -16.75 3.90
N VAL A 322 -2.36 -17.98 4.00
CA VAL A 322 -2.79 -18.56 5.28
C VAL A 322 -1.58 -18.61 6.23
N TYR A 323 -1.81 -18.40 7.52
CA TYR A 323 -0.75 -18.37 8.52
C TYR A 323 0.13 -19.64 8.46
N PRO A 324 1.44 -19.50 8.18
CA PRO A 324 2.24 -20.65 7.76
C PRO A 324 2.78 -21.53 8.91
N PHE A 325 2.52 -21.21 10.18
CA PHE A 325 3.07 -21.93 11.35
C PHE A 325 2.01 -22.51 12.28
N ASN A 326 2.38 -23.53 13.06
CA ASN A 326 1.50 -24.13 14.07
C ASN A 326 1.55 -23.41 15.44
N ASP A 327 2.36 -22.37 15.54
CA ASP A 327 2.60 -21.60 16.75
C ASP A 327 2.66 -20.09 16.48
N ASP A 328 2.83 -19.29 17.51
CA ASP A 328 2.79 -17.82 17.45
C ASP A 328 4.11 -17.15 17.02
N ILE A 329 4.99 -17.86 16.32
CA ILE A 329 6.35 -17.40 15.99
C ILE A 329 6.41 -15.98 15.38
N LEU A 330 5.47 -15.62 14.49
CA LEU A 330 5.44 -14.30 13.85
C LEU A 330 4.97 -13.17 14.78
N PHE A 331 4.45 -13.50 15.97
CA PHE A 331 3.96 -12.56 16.97
C PHE A 331 4.84 -12.51 18.23
N ARG A 332 5.78 -13.47 18.38
CA ARG A 332 6.66 -13.53 19.55
C ARG A 332 7.59 -12.31 19.58
N GLY A 333 7.53 -11.57 20.68
CA GLY A 333 8.45 -10.47 20.99
C GLY A 333 8.19 -9.14 20.27
N ASN A 334 7.19 -9.06 19.39
CA ASN A 334 6.81 -7.82 18.69
C ASN A 334 5.52 -7.19 19.18
N SER A 335 5.03 -7.61 20.35
CA SER A 335 3.74 -7.14 20.87
C SER A 335 3.75 -5.62 21.09
N ALA A 336 4.87 -5.06 21.55
CA ALA A 336 5.04 -3.63 21.76
C ALA A 336 5.34 -2.82 20.48
N THR A 337 5.58 -3.47 19.33
CA THR A 337 6.02 -2.80 18.09
C THR A 337 5.03 -2.94 16.94
N LEU A 338 4.22 -4.00 16.92
CA LEU A 338 3.30 -4.29 15.83
C LEU A 338 2.22 -3.20 15.68
N GLU A 339 2.21 -2.50 14.55
CA GLU A 339 1.29 -1.41 14.21
C GLU A 339 0.29 -1.78 13.10
N TYR A 340 0.71 -2.65 12.16
CA TYR A 340 -0.09 -3.07 11.03
C TYR A 340 -0.10 -4.60 10.92
N LEU A 341 -1.30 -5.18 10.84
CA LEU A 341 -1.51 -6.60 10.69
C LEU A 341 -2.49 -6.87 9.55
N CYS A 342 -2.03 -7.55 8.50
CA CYS A 342 -2.89 -8.16 7.50
C CYS A 342 -2.78 -9.68 7.60
N ILE A 343 -3.91 -10.36 7.79
CA ILE A 343 -3.99 -11.81 7.97
C ILE A 343 -5.02 -12.42 7.05
N THR A 344 -4.74 -13.63 6.58
CA THR A 344 -5.74 -14.47 5.93
C THR A 344 -6.12 -15.60 6.89
N PRO A 345 -7.31 -15.53 7.50
CA PRO A 345 -7.67 -16.42 8.60
C PRO A 345 -8.09 -17.80 8.11
N ASP A 346 -7.78 -18.80 8.93
CA ASP A 346 -8.41 -20.10 8.89
C ASP A 346 -8.58 -20.66 10.30
N LEU A 347 -9.24 -21.82 10.41
CA LEU A 347 -9.57 -22.43 11.71
C LEU A 347 -8.32 -22.69 12.55
N ASP A 348 -7.26 -23.22 11.95
CA ASP A 348 -6.02 -23.53 12.66
C ASP A 348 -5.31 -22.28 13.16
N MET A 349 -5.29 -21.20 12.36
CA MET A 349 -4.76 -19.90 12.79
C MET A 349 -5.57 -19.36 13.98
N VAL A 350 -6.89 -19.38 13.92
CA VAL A 350 -7.76 -18.89 15.02
C VAL A 350 -7.51 -19.67 16.30
N ASN A 351 -7.44 -21.00 16.21
CA ASN A 351 -7.10 -21.88 17.32
C ASN A 351 -5.71 -21.56 17.89
N MET A 352 -4.73 -21.33 17.02
CA MET A 352 -3.36 -20.94 17.42
C MET A 352 -3.37 -19.60 18.16
N LEU A 353 -3.98 -18.55 17.59
CA LEU A 353 -4.05 -17.22 18.20
C LEU A 353 -4.69 -17.25 19.60
N ASN A 354 -5.75 -18.04 19.75
CA ASN A 354 -6.43 -18.27 21.03
C ASN A 354 -5.52 -19.05 22.01
N LYS A 355 -4.94 -20.17 21.57
CA LYS A 355 -4.06 -21.03 22.38
C LYS A 355 -2.87 -20.26 22.95
N TYR A 356 -2.20 -19.47 22.12
CA TYR A 356 -1.03 -18.68 22.53
C TYR A 356 -1.39 -17.32 23.11
N ARG A 357 -2.69 -16.99 23.20
CA ARG A 357 -3.20 -15.72 23.70
C ARG A 357 -2.45 -14.54 23.07
N VAL A 358 -2.29 -14.58 21.74
CA VAL A 358 -1.57 -13.54 20.98
C VAL A 358 -2.18 -12.17 21.29
N PHE A 359 -3.51 -12.11 21.29
CA PHE A 359 -4.29 -10.91 21.53
C PHE A 359 -4.85 -10.77 22.96
N ALA A 360 -4.09 -11.25 23.95
CA ALA A 360 -4.40 -10.97 25.35
C ALA A 360 -4.35 -9.46 25.65
N GLU A 361 -5.00 -9.09 26.76
CA GLU A 361 -4.97 -7.73 27.29
C GLU A 361 -3.54 -7.16 27.36
N GLN A 362 -3.39 -5.91 26.96
CA GLN A 362 -2.15 -5.12 27.08
C GLN A 362 -0.93 -5.64 26.29
N LYS A 363 -1.06 -6.68 25.45
CA LYS A 363 0.07 -7.17 24.63
C LYS A 363 0.38 -6.26 23.44
N HIS A 364 -0.63 -5.96 22.61
CA HIS A 364 -0.48 -5.27 21.32
C HIS A 364 -0.89 -3.80 21.38
N THR A 365 -0.26 -3.02 22.26
CA THR A 365 -0.66 -1.63 22.55
C THR A 365 -0.41 -0.63 21.41
N ARG A 366 0.32 -1.04 20.36
CA ARG A 366 0.58 -0.19 19.18
C ARG A 366 -0.21 -0.58 17.94
N LEU A 367 -0.98 -1.66 17.97
CA LEU A 367 -1.69 -2.16 16.78
C LEU A 367 -2.75 -1.15 16.35
N ARG A 368 -2.60 -0.58 15.14
CA ARG A 368 -3.49 0.45 14.59
C ARG A 368 -4.40 -0.06 13.48
N HIS A 369 -3.87 -0.94 12.65
CA HIS A 369 -4.54 -1.39 11.44
C HIS A 369 -4.63 -2.92 11.44
N ILE A 370 -5.86 -3.44 11.31
CA ILE A 370 -6.13 -4.86 11.14
C ILE A 370 -6.85 -5.06 9.83
N ILE A 371 -6.27 -5.86 8.93
CA ILE A 371 -6.88 -6.27 7.69
C ILE A 371 -7.07 -7.78 7.71
N VAL A 372 -8.29 -8.22 7.44
CA VAL A 372 -8.65 -9.63 7.30
C VAL A 372 -8.95 -9.87 5.83
N ASN A 373 -7.97 -10.47 5.15
CA ASN A 373 -8.10 -10.85 3.75
C ASN A 373 -8.77 -12.21 3.64
N ASN A 374 -9.66 -12.39 2.67
CA ASN A 374 -10.30 -13.67 2.39
C ASN A 374 -10.38 -13.92 0.88
N GLN A 375 -9.21 -13.87 0.23
CA GLN A 375 -9.08 -14.04 -1.21
C GLN A 375 -9.09 -15.51 -1.66
N PHE A 376 -9.13 -16.48 -0.74
CA PHE A 376 -9.15 -17.89 -1.12
C PHE A 376 -10.57 -18.33 -1.51
N ASN A 377 -10.74 -18.57 -2.81
CA ASN A 377 -11.99 -19.01 -3.41
C ASN A 377 -12.41 -20.40 -2.91
N SER A 378 -13.62 -20.43 -2.33
CA SER A 378 -14.65 -21.47 -2.46
C SER A 378 -14.50 -22.89 -1.89
N GLU A 379 -13.33 -23.45 -1.57
CA GLU A 379 -13.28 -24.88 -1.16
C GLU A 379 -13.02 -25.15 0.33
N HIS A 380 -12.61 -24.13 1.08
CA HIS A 380 -12.40 -24.23 2.53
C HIS A 380 -13.35 -23.27 3.22
N LEU A 381 -14.63 -23.62 3.21
CA LEU A 381 -15.65 -22.92 3.98
C LEU A 381 -15.21 -22.90 5.45
N ILE A 382 -14.74 -21.75 5.91
CA ILE A 382 -14.60 -21.48 7.34
C ILE A 382 -15.98 -21.73 7.94
N THR A 383 -16.06 -22.65 8.91
CA THR A 383 -17.33 -22.95 9.55
C THR A 383 -17.89 -21.69 10.20
N GLU A 384 -19.20 -21.66 10.38
CA GLU A 384 -19.87 -20.54 11.02
C GLU A 384 -19.27 -20.20 12.39
N ASP A 385 -18.98 -21.24 13.18
CA ASP A 385 -18.35 -21.14 14.49
C ASP A 385 -16.93 -20.56 14.40
N ALA A 386 -16.12 -21.00 13.44
CA ALA A 386 -14.77 -20.49 13.25
C ALA A 386 -14.74 -19.00 12.86
N LEU A 387 -15.70 -18.55 12.04
CA LEU A 387 -15.88 -17.12 11.75
C LEU A 387 -16.27 -16.34 13.00
N MET A 388 -17.15 -16.88 13.84
CA MET A 388 -17.54 -16.26 15.10
C MET A 388 -16.38 -16.19 16.09
N GLN A 389 -15.57 -17.24 16.19
CA GLN A 389 -14.36 -17.25 17.01
C GLN A 389 -13.32 -16.23 16.53
N LEU A 390 -13.14 -16.08 15.21
CA LEU A 390 -12.30 -15.05 14.63
C LEU A 390 -12.83 -13.65 14.93
N ALA A 391 -14.13 -13.42 14.70
CA ALA A 391 -14.80 -12.17 15.02
C ALA A 391 -14.61 -11.78 16.50
N ASN A 392 -14.83 -12.74 17.40
CA ASN A 392 -14.59 -12.57 18.84
C ASN A 392 -13.11 -12.34 19.18
N ALA A 393 -12.17 -12.98 18.47
CA ALA A 393 -10.75 -12.73 18.65
C ALA A 393 -10.39 -11.29 18.24
N ILE A 394 -10.84 -10.82 17.08
CA ILE A 394 -10.62 -9.45 16.59
C ILE A 394 -11.31 -8.43 17.48
N ALA A 395 -12.55 -8.69 17.90
CA ALA A 395 -13.26 -7.82 18.82
C ALA A 395 -12.51 -7.71 20.15
N ARG A 396 -12.03 -8.85 20.68
CA ARG A 396 -11.15 -8.86 21.86
C ARG A 396 -9.86 -8.10 21.62
N VAL A 397 -9.18 -8.24 20.47
CA VAL A 397 -8.02 -7.40 20.13
C VAL A 397 -8.38 -5.93 20.25
N THR A 398 -9.48 -5.52 19.64
CA THR A 398 -9.85 -4.11 19.53
C THR A 398 -10.20 -3.53 20.91
N TYR A 399 -10.83 -4.34 21.77
CA TYR A 399 -11.08 -4.01 23.16
C TYR A 399 -9.79 -3.98 24.01
N ASN A 400 -8.96 -5.02 23.91
CA ASN A 400 -7.79 -5.29 24.74
C ASN A 400 -6.52 -4.51 24.36
N ALA A 401 -6.34 -4.23 23.07
CA ALA A 401 -5.23 -3.46 22.52
C ALA A 401 -5.32 -1.97 22.87
N SER A 402 -6.37 -1.58 23.61
CA SER A 402 -6.50 -0.37 24.44
C SER A 402 -5.71 0.82 23.90
N SER A 403 -6.43 1.67 23.13
CA SER A 403 -6.06 2.98 22.58
C SER A 403 -5.59 3.08 21.12
N ALA A 404 -5.00 2.03 20.53
CA ALA A 404 -4.33 2.20 19.24
C ALA A 404 -5.13 1.78 18.00
N VAL A 405 -6.05 0.81 18.06
CA VAL A 405 -6.71 0.29 16.85
C VAL A 405 -7.62 1.37 16.25
N GLU A 406 -7.21 1.91 15.10
CA GLU A 406 -7.91 2.98 14.39
C GLU A 406 -8.73 2.46 13.20
N SER A 407 -8.29 1.36 12.56
CA SER A 407 -8.93 0.84 11.35
C SER A 407 -9.01 -0.69 11.34
N ILE A 408 -10.18 -1.20 10.98
CA ILE A 408 -10.42 -2.61 10.69
C ILE A 408 -11.01 -2.73 9.29
N THR A 409 -10.41 -3.61 8.47
CA THR A 409 -10.89 -3.92 7.13
C THR A 409 -11.12 -5.42 6.98
N MET A 410 -12.30 -5.84 6.53
CA MET A 410 -12.65 -7.21 6.19
C MET A 410 -13.26 -7.27 4.80
N HIS A 411 -12.73 -8.16 3.96
CA HIS A 411 -13.23 -8.32 2.59
C HIS A 411 -14.25 -9.47 2.42
N ASN A 412 -14.70 -10.11 3.52
CA ASN A 412 -15.65 -11.25 3.53
C ASN A 412 -17.03 -10.85 4.10
N SER A 413 -18.11 -11.22 3.40
CA SER A 413 -19.50 -10.90 3.76
C SER A 413 -19.93 -11.48 5.10
N SER A 414 -19.80 -12.79 5.29
CA SER A 414 -20.33 -13.48 6.49
C SER A 414 -19.47 -13.27 7.73
N ALA A 415 -18.17 -13.04 7.54
CA ALA A 415 -17.26 -12.74 8.65
C ALA A 415 -17.51 -11.35 9.23
N GLY A 416 -17.81 -10.37 8.38
CA GLY A 416 -18.04 -8.99 8.84
C GLY A 416 -19.37 -8.82 9.58
N GLU A 417 -20.43 -9.56 9.21
CA GLU A 417 -21.69 -9.58 9.99
C GLU A 417 -21.46 -10.14 11.39
N LYS A 418 -20.70 -11.22 11.50
CA LYS A 418 -20.30 -11.81 12.79
C LYS A 418 -19.38 -10.90 13.59
N LEU A 419 -18.48 -10.18 12.92
CA LEU A 419 -17.68 -9.15 13.57
C LEU A 419 -18.57 -8.06 14.15
N VAL A 420 -19.57 -7.57 13.41
CA VAL A 420 -20.52 -6.57 13.90
C VAL A 420 -21.29 -7.09 15.11
N ALA A 421 -21.82 -8.31 15.05
CA ALA A 421 -22.49 -8.93 16.19
C ALA A 421 -21.56 -9.02 17.42
N ALA A 422 -20.31 -9.48 17.22
CA ALA A 422 -19.30 -9.53 18.28
C ALA A 422 -18.95 -8.14 18.82
N MET A 423 -18.85 -7.12 17.95
CA MET A 423 -18.57 -5.74 18.34
C MET A 423 -19.68 -5.13 19.18
N ILE A 424 -20.94 -5.36 18.81
CA ILE A 424 -22.13 -4.93 19.55
C ILE A 424 -22.17 -5.60 20.92
N GLN A 425 -21.84 -6.89 21.00
CA GLN A 425 -21.80 -7.65 22.25
C GLN A 425 -20.60 -7.29 23.14
N SER A 426 -19.46 -6.93 22.55
CA SER A 426 -18.27 -6.52 23.29
C SER A 426 -18.45 -5.11 23.84
N MET A 427 -18.29 -4.92 25.15
CA MET A 427 -18.46 -3.61 25.78
C MET A 427 -17.49 -2.57 25.18
N HIS A 428 -18.05 -1.50 24.61
CA HIS A 428 -17.42 -0.23 24.19
C HIS A 428 -15.99 -0.28 23.64
N MET A 429 -15.84 -0.43 22.31
CA MET A 429 -14.57 -0.11 21.66
C MET A 429 -14.45 1.41 21.47
N THR A 430 -13.59 2.04 22.24
CA THR A 430 -13.56 3.50 22.34
C THR A 430 -12.65 4.21 21.34
N PHE A 431 -11.91 3.48 20.48
CA PHE A 431 -10.87 4.10 19.63
C PHE A 431 -11.00 3.83 18.13
N LEU A 432 -11.83 2.86 17.72
CA LEU A 432 -12.00 2.52 16.32
C LEU A 432 -12.57 3.71 15.54
N LYS A 433 -11.88 4.16 14.50
CA LYS A 433 -12.26 5.30 13.65
C LYS A 433 -12.79 4.85 12.29
N GLN A 434 -12.29 3.74 11.76
CA GLN A 434 -12.63 3.24 10.44
C GLN A 434 -12.99 1.75 10.52
N LEU A 435 -14.16 1.40 10.00
CA LEU A 435 -14.61 0.01 9.90
C LEU A 435 -15.07 -0.27 8.48
N HIS A 436 -14.31 -1.09 7.76
CA HIS A 436 -14.62 -1.47 6.40
C HIS A 436 -14.97 -2.96 6.35
N ILE A 437 -16.24 -3.26 6.11
CA ILE A 437 -16.82 -4.60 6.02
C ILE A 437 -17.59 -4.66 4.70
N GLU A 438 -16.85 -4.51 3.60
CA GLU A 438 -17.39 -4.12 2.29
C GLU A 438 -18.45 -5.08 1.75
N SER A 439 -18.35 -6.36 2.11
CA SER A 439 -19.24 -7.41 1.63
C SER A 439 -20.38 -7.73 2.60
N SER A 440 -20.38 -7.13 3.80
CA SER A 440 -21.35 -7.44 4.86
C SER A 440 -22.64 -6.65 4.71
N ARG A 441 -23.76 -7.34 4.93
CA ARG A 441 -25.09 -6.79 4.78
C ARG A 441 -25.67 -6.47 6.14
N LEU A 442 -25.83 -5.17 6.42
CA LEU A 442 -26.34 -4.69 7.70
C LEU A 442 -27.71 -4.07 7.55
N SER A 443 -28.60 -4.32 8.51
CA SER A 443 -29.83 -3.54 8.65
C SER A 443 -29.52 -2.16 9.26
N LEU A 444 -30.47 -1.22 9.15
CA LEU A 444 -30.37 0.05 9.85
C LEU A 444 -30.24 -0.14 11.37
N THR A 445 -30.97 -1.11 11.94
CA THR A 445 -30.84 -1.47 13.36
C THR A 445 -29.41 -1.86 13.72
N ASP A 446 -28.77 -2.71 12.90
CA ASP A 446 -27.38 -3.12 13.13
C ASP A 446 -26.44 -1.92 13.09
N ILE A 447 -26.65 -1.00 12.15
CA ILE A 447 -25.85 0.22 12.02
C ILE A 447 -26.01 1.12 13.25
N VAL A 448 -27.24 1.29 13.75
CA VAL A 448 -27.50 2.09 14.96
C VAL A 448 -26.80 1.47 16.17
N ASN A 449 -26.98 0.17 16.38
CA ASN A 449 -26.34 -0.57 17.49
C ASN A 449 -24.81 -0.51 17.39
N LEU A 450 -24.27 -0.63 16.18
CA LEU A 450 -22.85 -0.51 15.91
C LEU A 450 -22.31 0.89 16.24
N LEU A 451 -23.03 1.96 15.87
CA LEU A 451 -22.63 3.34 16.18
C LEU A 451 -22.70 3.64 17.68
N GLN A 452 -23.64 3.02 18.42
CA GLN A 452 -23.67 3.10 19.88
C GLN A 452 -22.48 2.36 20.50
N ALA A 453 -22.12 1.19 19.97
CA ALA A 453 -20.97 0.41 20.41
C ALA A 453 -19.63 1.09 20.09
N LEU A 454 -19.58 1.89 19.01
CA LEU A 454 -18.39 2.52 18.45
C LEU A 454 -18.52 4.06 18.40
N PRO A 455 -18.52 4.77 19.54
CA PRO A 455 -18.81 6.21 19.60
C PRO A 455 -17.76 7.09 18.90
N ARG A 456 -16.56 6.56 18.60
CA ARG A 456 -15.49 7.25 17.87
C ARG A 456 -15.40 6.87 16.40
N LEU A 457 -16.31 6.03 15.91
CA LEU A 457 -16.34 5.66 14.50
C LEU A 457 -16.56 6.92 13.66
N VAL A 458 -15.66 7.16 12.71
CA VAL A 458 -15.70 8.27 11.76
C VAL A 458 -16.22 7.78 10.42
N GLU A 459 -15.85 6.56 10.03
CA GLU A 459 -16.07 6.01 8.70
C GLU A 459 -16.52 4.55 8.77
N LEU A 460 -17.62 4.23 8.08
CA LEU A 460 -18.16 2.88 7.92
C LEU A 460 -18.27 2.55 6.43
N HIS A 461 -17.75 1.41 6.00
CA HIS A 461 -17.98 0.86 4.66
C HIS A 461 -18.71 -0.46 4.81
N CYS A 462 -19.96 -0.54 4.37
CA CYS A 462 -20.78 -1.75 4.43
C CYS A 462 -21.89 -1.70 3.39
N MET A 463 -22.59 -2.81 3.19
CA MET A 463 -23.87 -2.82 2.49
C MET A 463 -25.01 -2.57 3.48
N CYS A 464 -26.12 -2.00 2.99
CA CYS A 464 -27.36 -1.90 3.76
C CYS A 464 -28.45 -2.75 3.11
N ASP A 465 -29.01 -3.70 3.85
CA ASP A 465 -30.10 -4.56 3.39
C ASP A 465 -31.49 -3.96 3.62
N GLY A 466 -31.55 -2.80 4.28
CA GLY A 466 -32.76 -2.01 4.48
C GLY A 466 -32.98 -1.62 5.94
N ILE A 467 -34.21 -1.23 6.26
CA ILE A 467 -34.57 -0.66 7.57
C ILE A 467 -34.51 -1.74 8.69
N GLY A 468 -34.68 -3.02 8.36
CA GLY A 468 -34.73 -4.14 9.31
C GLY A 468 -36.13 -4.42 9.87
N GLU A 469 -36.31 -5.59 10.46
CA GLU A 469 -37.62 -6.08 10.94
C GLU A 469 -38.12 -5.35 12.19
N GLU A 470 -37.22 -4.89 13.07
CA GLU A 470 -37.61 -4.21 14.33
C GLU A 470 -38.28 -2.85 14.08
N SER A 471 -38.02 -2.24 12.92
CA SER A 471 -38.69 -1.01 12.49
C SER A 471 -40.00 -1.26 11.74
N ALA A 472 -40.40 -2.53 11.52
CA ALA A 472 -41.58 -2.89 10.74
C ALA A 472 -42.91 -2.42 11.37
N GLY A 473 -42.92 -2.07 12.66
CA GLY A 473 -44.08 -1.54 13.37
C GLY A 473 -44.24 -0.01 13.31
N VAL A 474 -43.19 0.73 12.92
CA VAL A 474 -43.25 2.20 12.82
C VAL A 474 -43.55 2.56 11.36
N PRO A 475 -44.65 3.27 11.05
CA PRO A 475 -44.89 3.75 9.70
C PRO A 475 -43.66 4.55 9.22
N VAL A 476 -43.18 4.29 7.99
CA VAL A 476 -41.99 4.95 7.42
C VAL A 476 -42.02 6.48 7.58
N LYS A 477 -43.23 7.06 7.55
CA LYS A 477 -43.47 8.51 7.75
C LYS A 477 -43.12 9.04 9.15
N GLN A 478 -43.11 8.19 10.17
CA GLN A 478 -42.80 8.52 11.57
C GLN A 478 -41.40 8.07 11.99
N LEU A 479 -40.68 7.36 11.12
CA LEU A 479 -39.40 6.75 11.47
C LEU A 479 -38.30 7.79 11.71
N ALA A 480 -38.31 8.92 11.00
CA ALA A 480 -37.37 10.01 11.22
C ALA A 480 -37.56 10.67 12.59
N ASP A 481 -38.80 10.94 12.99
CA ASP A 481 -39.13 11.45 14.32
C ASP A 481 -38.75 10.45 15.41
N TYR A 482 -39.09 9.17 15.22
CA TYR A 482 -38.69 8.12 16.15
C TYR A 482 -37.17 8.07 16.33
N MET A 483 -36.42 8.08 15.23
CA MET A 483 -34.95 8.06 15.26
C MET A 483 -34.38 9.29 15.98
N TYR A 484 -34.91 10.48 15.69
CA TYR A 484 -34.47 11.71 16.32
C TYR A 484 -34.69 11.69 17.84
N HIS A 485 -35.90 11.34 18.30
CA HIS A 485 -36.24 11.38 19.72
C HIS A 485 -35.50 10.32 20.55
N ASN A 486 -35.24 9.14 19.98
CA ASN A 486 -34.63 8.03 20.72
C ASN A 486 -33.10 8.00 20.63
N TYR A 487 -32.53 8.52 19.54
CA TYR A 487 -31.10 8.35 19.28
C TYR A 487 -30.32 9.64 19.07
N TYR A 488 -30.92 10.83 18.91
CA TYR A 488 -30.13 12.05 18.67
C TYR A 488 -29.48 12.64 19.95
N PRO A 489 -28.16 12.99 19.93
CA PRO A 489 -27.18 12.64 18.90
C PRO A 489 -26.63 11.22 19.11
N LEU A 490 -26.68 10.40 18.07
CA LEU A 490 -26.24 9.01 18.10
C LEU A 490 -24.72 8.93 18.09
N SER A 491 -24.10 9.71 17.20
CA SER A 491 -22.65 9.89 17.15
C SER A 491 -22.31 11.27 16.63
N THR A 492 -21.45 11.97 17.37
CA THR A 492 -20.84 13.23 16.92
C THR A 492 -19.55 13.00 16.14
N SER A 493 -18.96 11.79 16.21
CA SER A 493 -17.74 11.45 15.49
C SER A 493 -18.00 10.99 14.07
N PHE A 494 -19.15 10.36 13.84
CA PHE A 494 -19.49 9.70 12.59
C PHE A 494 -19.67 10.71 11.45
N LYS A 495 -18.89 10.54 10.38
CA LYS A 495 -18.82 11.46 9.25
C LYS A 495 -19.14 10.81 7.93
N TYR A 496 -18.75 9.55 7.71
CA TYR A 496 -18.80 8.97 6.38
C TYR A 496 -19.39 7.56 6.42
N TRP A 497 -20.36 7.32 5.55
CA TRP A 497 -20.83 5.99 5.24
C TRP A 497 -20.65 5.74 3.75
N LYS A 498 -19.71 4.86 3.38
CA LYS A 498 -19.53 4.43 2.00
C LYS A 498 -20.33 3.15 1.78
N ILE A 499 -21.43 3.27 1.07
CA ILE A 499 -22.25 2.13 0.69
C ILE A 499 -21.54 1.39 -0.44
N VAL A 500 -21.16 0.14 -0.19
CA VAL A 500 -20.55 -0.72 -1.20
C VAL A 500 -21.66 -1.36 -2.01
N HIS A 501 -21.68 -1.13 -3.32
CA HIS A 501 -22.61 -1.82 -4.21
C HIS A 501 -21.95 -3.07 -4.77
N ASP A 502 -22.59 -4.23 -4.59
CA ASP A 502 -22.21 -5.42 -5.33
C ASP A 502 -22.65 -5.25 -6.80
N TYR A 503 -21.69 -4.97 -7.68
CA TYR A 503 -21.97 -4.91 -9.12
C TYR A 503 -22.26 -6.30 -9.72
N LYS A 504 -21.94 -7.39 -9.01
CA LYS A 504 -22.07 -8.76 -9.54
C LYS A 504 -23.44 -9.36 -9.30
N THR A 505 -24.13 -8.98 -8.23
CA THR A 505 -25.54 -9.30 -8.06
C THR A 505 -26.36 -8.11 -8.57
N PRO A 506 -27.02 -8.19 -9.74
CA PRO A 506 -28.00 -7.19 -10.11
C PRO A 506 -29.08 -7.23 -9.02
N LEU A 507 -28.99 -6.29 -8.07
CA LEU A 507 -30.01 -6.09 -7.06
C LEU A 507 -31.33 -6.06 -7.81
N SER A 508 -32.17 -7.06 -7.55
CA SER A 508 -33.47 -7.21 -8.16
C SER A 508 -34.35 -6.04 -7.71
N GLY A 509 -34.30 -4.94 -8.45
CA GLY A 509 -35.24 -3.82 -8.39
C GLY A 509 -34.71 -2.54 -7.74
N ASP A 510 -35.29 -1.41 -8.19
CA ASP A 510 -35.12 -0.05 -7.66
C ASP A 510 -35.33 0.08 -6.13
N LYS A 511 -35.90 -0.96 -5.49
CA LYS A 511 -36.22 -1.00 -4.06
C LYS A 511 -34.99 -0.93 -3.15
N SER A 512 -33.90 -1.63 -3.50
CA SER A 512 -32.67 -1.67 -2.67
C SER A 512 -31.97 -0.31 -2.57
N ILE A 513 -31.95 0.45 -3.66
CA ILE A 513 -31.36 1.79 -3.70
C ILE A 513 -32.21 2.77 -2.88
N GLY A 514 -33.54 2.67 -2.99
CA GLY A 514 -34.47 3.47 -2.18
C GLY A 514 -34.26 3.26 -0.69
N ASP A 515 -34.16 2.00 -0.25
CA ASP A 515 -33.95 1.65 1.15
C ASP A 515 -32.60 2.15 1.67
N MET A 516 -31.53 2.05 0.88
CA MET A 516 -30.21 2.60 1.23
C MET A 516 -30.23 4.13 1.41
N VAL A 517 -30.94 4.84 0.53
CA VAL A 517 -31.10 6.30 0.62
C VAL A 517 -31.86 6.67 1.89
N ILE A 518 -32.96 5.96 2.19
CA ILE A 518 -33.76 6.17 3.41
C ILE A 518 -32.91 5.92 4.65
N CYS A 519 -32.18 4.81 4.72
CA CYS A 519 -31.31 4.49 5.84
C CYS A 519 -30.25 5.58 6.06
N SER A 520 -29.62 6.06 4.98
CA SER A 520 -28.64 7.13 5.06
C SER A 520 -29.22 8.45 5.57
N LEU A 521 -30.45 8.77 5.16
CA LEU A 521 -31.17 9.93 5.67
C LEU A 521 -31.46 9.79 7.16
N LEU A 522 -31.91 8.62 7.62
CA LEU A 522 -32.17 8.39 9.04
C LEU A 522 -30.88 8.46 9.87
N VAL A 523 -29.76 7.94 9.37
CA VAL A 523 -28.46 8.09 10.01
C VAL A 523 -28.03 9.56 10.11
N SER A 524 -28.27 10.36 9.06
CA SER A 524 -27.95 11.80 9.07
C SER A 524 -28.78 12.61 10.06
N VAL A 525 -30.00 12.16 10.36
CA VAL A 525 -30.88 12.78 11.35
C VAL A 525 -30.27 12.64 12.74
N VAL A 526 -29.70 11.46 13.03
CA VAL A 526 -29.17 11.14 14.36
C VAL A 526 -27.68 11.44 14.51
N CYS A 527 -26.93 11.62 13.42
CA CYS A 527 -25.50 11.92 13.42
C CYS A 527 -25.20 13.33 12.84
N PRO A 528 -25.03 14.38 13.68
CA PRO A 528 -24.96 15.77 13.21
C PRO A 528 -23.76 16.10 12.31
N ASN A 529 -22.68 15.32 12.35
CA ASN A 529 -21.49 15.53 11.53
C ASN A 529 -21.45 14.63 10.27
N PHE A 530 -22.51 13.87 10.02
CA PHE A 530 -22.61 12.99 8.88
C PHE A 530 -22.53 13.76 7.56
N LYS A 531 -21.70 13.26 6.64
CA LYS A 531 -21.47 13.76 5.30
C LYS A 531 -21.54 12.59 4.33
N TYR A 532 -22.14 12.81 3.18
CA TYR A 532 -22.18 11.77 2.16
C TYR A 532 -20.85 11.73 1.38
N PRO A 533 -20.09 10.61 1.37
CA PRO A 533 -18.92 10.50 0.54
C PRO A 533 -19.31 10.22 -0.92
N HIS A 534 -18.45 10.69 -1.83
CA HIS A 534 -18.47 10.56 -3.29
C HIS A 534 -19.32 9.37 -3.83
N ILE A 535 -20.51 9.68 -4.36
CA ILE A 535 -21.35 8.72 -5.10
C ILE A 535 -21.14 8.85 -6.59
N SER A 536 -21.41 7.77 -7.34
CA SER A 536 -21.48 7.87 -8.79
C SER A 536 -22.58 8.86 -9.19
N GLU A 537 -22.45 9.46 -10.37
CA GLU A 537 -23.38 10.50 -10.84
C GLU A 537 -24.85 10.02 -10.87
N ILE A 538 -25.07 8.76 -11.23
CA ILE A 538 -26.40 8.13 -11.26
C ILE A 538 -26.98 8.00 -9.84
N PHE A 539 -26.17 7.54 -8.87
CA PHE A 539 -26.59 7.46 -7.47
C PHE A 539 -26.83 8.85 -6.90
N ARG A 540 -26.01 9.84 -7.27
CA ARG A 540 -26.17 11.24 -6.88
C ARG A 540 -27.51 11.81 -7.30
N LEU A 541 -27.89 11.60 -8.56
CA LEU A 541 -29.17 12.11 -9.09
C LEU A 541 -30.35 11.49 -8.34
N ARG A 542 -30.35 10.16 -8.18
CA ARG A 542 -31.41 9.43 -7.46
C ARG A 542 -31.51 9.86 -6.00
N PHE A 543 -30.37 9.92 -5.30
CA PHE A 543 -30.27 10.37 -3.91
C PHE A 543 -30.81 11.79 -3.72
N ASN A 544 -30.33 12.74 -4.55
CA ASN A 544 -30.79 14.13 -4.50
C ASN A 544 -32.30 14.25 -4.80
N ASN A 545 -32.84 13.46 -5.73
CA ASN A 545 -34.27 13.46 -6.04
C ASN A 545 -35.12 12.93 -4.88
N THR A 546 -34.71 11.83 -4.24
CA THR A 546 -35.40 11.28 -3.07
C THR A 546 -35.37 12.27 -1.89
N ILE A 547 -34.24 12.95 -1.65
CA ILE A 547 -34.16 14.01 -0.63
C ILE A 547 -35.12 15.16 -0.95
N LYS A 548 -35.14 15.64 -2.19
CA LYS A 548 -36.05 16.71 -2.63
C LYS A 548 -37.50 16.32 -2.43
N GLN A 549 -37.87 15.07 -2.74
CA GLN A 549 -39.21 14.54 -2.51
C GLN A 549 -39.55 14.47 -1.01
N ALA A 550 -38.62 14.00 -0.17
CA ALA A 550 -38.81 13.95 1.27
C ALA A 550 -39.03 15.35 1.89
N ILE A 551 -38.23 16.34 1.46
CA ILE A 551 -38.38 17.75 1.88
C ILE A 551 -39.72 18.33 1.42
N ALA A 552 -40.14 18.03 0.19
CA ALA A 552 -41.40 18.52 -0.36
C ALA A 552 -42.62 17.96 0.37
N TYR A 553 -42.51 16.75 0.93
CA TYR A 553 -43.60 16.09 1.67
C TYR A 553 -43.83 16.71 3.06
N ASN A 554 -42.80 17.24 3.72
CA ASN A 554 -42.94 17.90 5.03
C ASN A 554 -41.96 19.09 5.22
N PRO A 555 -42.22 20.24 4.57
CA PRO A 555 -41.27 21.37 4.53
C PRO A 555 -41.10 22.11 5.87
N ALA A 556 -41.98 21.87 6.85
CA ALA A 556 -41.93 22.46 8.20
C ALA A 556 -41.15 21.61 9.21
N ASP A 557 -40.62 20.46 8.79
CA ASP A 557 -39.90 19.54 9.65
C ASP A 557 -38.56 20.15 10.10
N LYS A 558 -38.26 20.04 11.39
CA LYS A 558 -36.99 20.50 12.00
C LYS A 558 -35.77 19.84 11.34
N LEU A 559 -35.97 18.69 10.69
CA LEU A 559 -34.96 17.92 9.99
C LEU A 559 -34.62 18.45 8.58
N VAL A 560 -35.44 19.35 8.01
CA VAL A 560 -35.23 19.90 6.66
C VAL A 560 -33.87 20.56 6.49
N LYS A 561 -33.35 21.23 7.54
CA LYS A 561 -32.02 21.85 7.51
C LYS A 561 -30.90 20.80 7.34
N ASN A 562 -31.00 19.68 8.05
CA ASN A 562 -30.03 18.59 7.99
C ASN A 562 -30.14 17.85 6.65
N MET A 563 -31.36 17.57 6.18
CA MET A 563 -31.59 16.95 4.87
C MET A 563 -31.08 17.81 3.71
N LYS A 564 -31.26 19.13 3.76
CA LYS A 564 -30.72 20.05 2.74
C LYS A 564 -29.19 20.04 2.70
N ALA A 565 -28.51 19.87 3.84
CA ALA A 565 -27.05 19.79 3.91
C ALA A 565 -26.47 18.53 3.27
N LEU A 566 -27.30 17.51 3.02
CA LEU A 566 -26.91 16.26 2.35
C LEU A 566 -27.04 16.32 0.83
N ILE A 567 -27.74 17.32 0.29
CA ILE A 567 -27.84 17.49 -1.17
C ILE A 567 -26.43 17.75 -1.69
N ILE A 568 -25.95 16.82 -2.52
CA ILE A 568 -24.62 16.92 -3.09
C ILE A 568 -24.69 17.91 -4.25
N SER A 569 -23.92 19.01 -4.17
CA SER A 569 -23.83 20.02 -5.24
C SER A 569 -23.34 19.38 -6.55
N GLU A 570 -23.87 19.89 -7.66
CA GLU A 570 -23.54 19.42 -9.02
C GLU A 570 -22.06 19.59 -9.38
#